data_AF-A0A9C7Z5K6-F1
#
_entry.id   AF-A0A9C7Z5K6-F1
#
_cell.length_a   1.000
_cell.length_b   1.000
_cell.length_c   1.000
_cell.angle_alpha   90.00
_cell.angle_beta   90.00
_cell.angle_gamma   90.00
#
_symmetry.space_group_name_H-M   'P 1'
#
loop_
_entity.id
_entity.type
_entity.pdbx_description
1 polymer ?
#
loop_
_entity_poly.entity_id
_entity_poly.type
_entity_poly.pdbx_seq_one_letter_code
_entity_poly.pdbx_strand_id
1 'polypeptide(L)'
;MTIRIGIIEDTLLHGGTQMWSVEAARFFRDHGAEVAVISPERGWVAARSREAGLNVTSYGYETVSLRDKSAVKAWTAALSRCD
;
A
#
# COMPACT_ATOMS: atom_id res chain seq x y z
N MET A 1 12.85 19.01 3.42
CA MET A 1 11.73 18.46 2.64
C MET A 1 11.60 17.00 2.99
N THR A 2 10.40 16.53 3.31
CA THR A 2 10.13 15.11 3.55
C THR A 2 9.76 14.45 2.24
N ILE A 3 10.42 13.35 1.89
CA ILE A 3 10.08 12.57 0.70
C ILE A 3 8.85 11.73 1.04
N ARG A 4 7.86 11.72 0.15
CA ARG A 4 6.64 10.92 0.29
C ARG A 4 6.53 9.92 -0.84
N ILE A 5 6.21 8.67 -0.52
CA ILE A 5 6.21 7.56 -1.48
C ILE A 5 4.91 6.76 -1.33
N GLY A 6 4.21 6.59 -2.45
CA GLY A 6 3.07 5.69 -2.56
C GLY A 6 3.49 4.37 -3.23
N ILE A 7 3.16 3.25 -2.60
CA ILE A 7 3.32 1.91 -3.18
C ILE A 7 1.93 1.28 -3.32
N ILE A 8 1.59 0.86 -4.54
CA ILE A 8 0.31 0.18 -4.84
C ILE A 8 0.63 -1.26 -5.20
N GLU A 9 0.06 -2.19 -4.44
CA GLU A 9 0.12 -3.62 -4.72
C GLU A 9 -1.31 -4.16 -4.75
N ASP A 10 -1.85 -4.30 -5.96
CA ASP A 10 -3.23 -4.65 -6.24
C ASP A 10 -3.43 -6.15 -6.47
N THR A 11 -2.88 -6.95 -5.58
CA THR A 11 -3.00 -8.40 -5.65
C THR A 11 -3.11 -9.05 -4.28
N LEU A 12 -3.79 -10.20 -4.25
CA LEU A 12 -3.80 -11.10 -3.10
C LEU A 12 -2.62 -12.08 -3.12
N LEU A 13 -1.88 -12.15 -4.22
CA LEU A 13 -0.80 -13.11 -4.41
C LEU A 13 0.39 -12.84 -3.50
N HIS A 14 1.21 -13.86 -3.36
CA HIS A 14 2.52 -13.80 -2.72
C HIS A 14 3.56 -14.28 -3.72
N GLY A 15 4.54 -13.43 -4.02
CA GLY A 15 5.61 -13.69 -4.96
C GLY A 15 6.74 -12.69 -4.81
N GLY A 16 7.78 -12.82 -5.65
CA GLY A 16 8.99 -12.00 -5.56
C GLY A 16 8.70 -10.50 -5.63
N THR A 17 7.82 -10.07 -6.53
CA THR A 17 7.44 -8.65 -6.66
C THR A 17 6.84 -8.10 -5.37
N GLN A 18 5.92 -8.84 -4.74
CA GLN A 18 5.29 -8.41 -3.48
C GLN A 18 6.32 -8.30 -2.35
N MET A 19 7.27 -9.24 -2.29
CA MET A 19 8.37 -9.18 -1.33
C MET A 19 9.20 -7.92 -1.54
N TRP A 20 9.59 -7.62 -2.77
CA TRP A 20 10.39 -6.43 -3.08
C TRP A 20 9.65 -5.13 -2.79
N SER A 21 8.34 -5.06 -3.03
CA SER A 21 7.53 -3.88 -2.68
C SER A 21 7.48 -3.64 -1.17
N VAL A 22 7.36 -4.70 -0.36
CA VAL A 22 7.45 -4.59 1.10
C VAL A 22 8.84 -4.15 1.56
N GLU A 23 9.90 -4.73 0.98
CA GLU A 23 11.28 -4.35 1.32
C GLU A 23 11.62 -2.92 0.88
N ALA A 24 11.15 -2.48 -0.28
CA ALA A 24 11.28 -1.10 -0.72
C ALA A 24 10.56 -0.14 0.25
N ALA A 25 9.34 -0.49 0.68
CA ALA A 25 8.58 0.32 1.62
C ALA A 25 9.32 0.47 2.96
N ARG A 26 9.89 -0.62 3.48
CA ARG A 26 10.72 -0.63 4.69
C ARG A 26 11.96 0.24 4.51
N PHE A 27 12.70 0.00 3.44
CA PHE A 27 13.93 0.72 3.13
C PHE A 27 13.70 2.23 3.11
N PHE A 28 12.72 2.72 2.35
CA PHE A 28 12.50 4.16 2.25
C PHE A 28 12.03 4.78 3.56
N ARG A 29 11.15 4.10 4.31
CA ARG A 29 10.73 4.56 5.63
C ARG A 29 11.93 4.68 6.58
N ASP A 30 12.80 3.68 6.61
CA ASP A 30 13.99 3.67 7.48
C ASP A 30 14.99 4.76 7.10
N HIS A 31 14.90 5.30 5.88
CA HIS A 31 15.66 6.46 5.41
C HIS A 31 14.89 7.78 5.53
N GLY A 32 13.82 7.82 6.33
CA GLY A 32 13.10 9.04 6.69
C GLY A 32 12.02 9.47 5.69
N ALA A 33 11.64 8.62 4.74
CA ALA A 33 10.51 8.89 3.86
C ALA A 33 9.17 8.56 4.56
N GLU A 34 8.13 9.33 4.23
CA GLU A 34 6.75 8.98 4.55
C GLU A 34 6.22 8.02 3.49
N VAL A 35 6.07 6.74 3.87
CA VAL A 35 5.61 5.70 2.94
C VAL A 35 4.17 5.32 3.22
N ALA A 36 3.33 5.36 2.18
CA ALA A 36 1.97 4.84 2.19
C ALA A 36 1.87 3.61 1.27
N VAL A 37 1.27 2.53 1.78
CA VAL A 37 1.03 1.29 1.03
C VAL A 37 -0.47 1.12 0.81
N ILE A 38 -0.86 0.90 -0.45
CA ILE A 38 -2.24 0.61 -0.84
C ILE A 38 -2.29 -0.86 -1.27
N SER A 39 -3.01 -1.69 -0.53
CA SER A 39 -3.05 -3.13 -0.82
C SER A 39 -4.31 -3.81 -0.27
N PRO A 40 -4.86 -4.85 -0.93
CA PRO A 40 -6.06 -5.53 -0.46
C PRO A 40 -5.96 -6.02 0.99
N GLU A 41 -7.06 -5.94 1.74
CA GLU A 41 -7.06 -6.22 3.19
C GLU A 41 -6.55 -7.61 3.58
N ARG A 42 -6.77 -8.60 2.72
CA ARG A 42 -6.33 -10.00 2.90
C ARG A 42 -5.08 -10.36 2.08
N GLY A 43 -4.43 -9.37 1.48
CA GLY A 43 -3.21 -9.55 0.69
C GLY A 43 -1.97 -9.68 1.57
N TRP A 44 -0.98 -10.44 1.09
CA TRP A 44 0.29 -10.64 1.80
C TRP A 44 1.01 -9.31 2.07
N VAL A 45 1.03 -8.39 1.10
CA VAL A 45 1.68 -7.07 1.23
C VAL A 45 1.05 -6.24 2.34
N ALA A 46 -0.29 -6.20 2.42
CA ALA A 46 -0.99 -5.44 3.46
C ALA A 46 -0.63 -5.95 4.86
N ALA A 47 -0.60 -7.28 5.05
CA ALA A 47 -0.22 -7.88 6.32
C ALA A 47 1.22 -7.53 6.71
N ARG A 48 2.18 -7.79 5.81
CA ARG A 48 3.61 -7.55 6.09
C ARG A 48 3.99 -6.09 6.24
N SER A 49 3.29 -5.21 5.54
CA SER A 49 3.50 -3.76 5.67
C SER A 49 3.00 -3.25 7.02
N ARG A 50 1.86 -3.75 7.52
CA ARG A 50 1.38 -3.43 8.87
C ARG A 50 2.31 -3.95 9.96
N GLU A 51 2.77 -5.20 9.84
CA GLU A 51 3.77 -5.77 10.76
C GLU A 51 5.04 -4.92 10.81
N ALA A 52 5.42 -4.32 9.68
CA ALA A 52 6.55 -3.42 9.64
C ALA A 52 6.25 -2.04 10.27
N GLY A 53 4.98 -1.66 10.51
CA GLY A 53 4.61 -0.33 10.99
C GLY A 53 4.49 0.73 9.89
N LEU A 54 4.20 0.32 8.64
CA LEU A 54 3.93 1.23 7.53
C LEU A 54 2.48 1.72 7.55
N ASN A 55 2.24 2.87 6.91
CA ASN A 55 0.88 3.40 6.73
C ASN A 55 0.16 2.61 5.64
N VAL A 56 -0.72 1.68 6.01
CA VAL A 56 -1.43 0.81 5.05
C VAL A 56 -2.89 1.24 4.89
N THR A 57 -3.28 1.56 3.66
CA THR A 57 -4.67 1.70 3.25
C THR A 57 -5.11 0.42 2.56
N SER A 58 -6.11 -0.26 3.12
CA SER A 58 -6.67 -1.47 2.52
C SER A 58 -8.06 -1.26 1.95
N TYR A 59 -8.38 -2.13 0.99
CA TYR A 59 -9.66 -2.20 0.30
C TYR A 59 -10.01 -3.67 0.04
N GLY A 60 -11.28 -3.95 -0.27
CA GLY A 60 -11.68 -5.30 -0.67
C GLY A 60 -11.24 -5.59 -2.10
N TYR A 61 -10.51 -6.68 -2.35
CA TYR A 61 -9.96 -6.98 -3.68
C TYR A 61 -11.03 -6.96 -4.79
N GLU A 62 -12.15 -7.64 -4.55
CA GLU A 62 -13.29 -7.69 -5.48
C GLU A 62 -14.00 -6.35 -5.67
N THR A 63 -13.80 -5.38 -4.77
CA THR A 63 -14.46 -4.06 -4.89
C THR A 63 -13.88 -3.23 -6.03
N VAL A 64 -12.66 -3.55 -6.48
CA VAL A 64 -12.01 -2.89 -7.63
C VAL A 64 -12.70 -3.26 -8.93
N SER A 65 -12.95 -4.55 -9.17
CA SER A 65 -13.66 -5.03 -10.37
C SER A 65 -15.11 -4.52 -10.39
N LEU A 66 -15.72 -4.37 -9.22
CA LEU A 66 -17.04 -3.76 -9.04
C LEU A 66 -17.06 -2.22 -9.16
N ARG A 67 -15.90 -1.57 -9.37
CA ARG A 67 -15.73 -0.11 -9.43
C ARG A 67 -16.40 0.61 -8.26
N ASP A 68 -16.27 0.02 -7.08
CA ASP A 68 -16.88 0.57 -5.88
C ASP A 68 -16.27 1.96 -5.59
N LYS A 69 -17.14 2.97 -5.45
CA LYS A 69 -16.74 4.35 -5.16
C LYS A 69 -16.00 4.46 -3.82
N SER A 70 -16.23 3.55 -2.89
CA SER A 70 -15.51 3.50 -1.61
C SER A 70 -14.04 3.14 -1.80
N ALA A 71 -13.73 2.18 -2.68
CA ALA A 71 -12.35 1.81 -3.01
C ALA A 71 -11.63 2.97 -3.71
N VAL A 72 -12.29 3.63 -4.68
CA VAL A 72 -11.75 4.82 -5.35
C VAL A 72 -11.43 5.92 -4.32
N LYS A 73 -12.37 6.23 -3.42
CA LYS A 73 -12.17 7.24 -2.37
C LYS A 73 -11.01 6.88 -1.44
N ALA A 74 -10.87 5.62 -1.05
CA ALA A 74 -9.79 5.16 -0.21
C ALA A 74 -8.42 5.34 -0.89
N TRP A 75 -8.32 4.97 -2.18
CA TRP A 75 -7.09 5.13 -2.94
C TRP A 75 -6.71 6.59 -3.12
N THR A 76 -7.64 7.45 -3.52
CA THR A 76 -7.38 8.89 -3.69
C THR A 76 -6.92 9.53 -2.38
N ALA A 77 -7.55 9.19 -1.25
CA ALA A 77 -7.16 9.72 0.06
C ALA A 77 -5.78 9.21 0.54
N ALA A 78 -5.36 8.03 0.10
CA ALA A 78 -4.03 7.50 0.38
C ALA A 78 -2.96 8.18 -0.49
N LEU A 79 -3.24 8.35 -1.79
CA LEU A 79 -2.33 8.98 -2.74
C LEU A 79 -2.15 10.47 -2.49
N SER A 80 -3.17 11.18 -2.00
CA SER A 80 -3.03 12.60 -1.64
C SER A 80 -2.06 12.87 -0.49
N ARG A 81 -1.62 11.83 0.22
CA ARG A 81 -0.55 11.91 1.23
C ARG A 81 0.84 11.75 0.63
N CYS A 82 0.91 11.41 -0.65
CA CYS A 82 2.12 11.17 -1.41
C CYS A 82 2.51 12.37 -2.30
N ASP A 83 1.65 13.38 -2.37
CA ASP A 83 1.89 14.67 -3.06
C ASP A 83 2.89 15.56 -2.30
#